data_AF-A0A1G1E7B8-F1
#
_entry.id   AF-A0A1G1E7B8-F1
#
_cell.length_a   1.000
_cell.length_b   1.000
_cell.length_c   1.000
_cell.angle_alpha   90.00
_cell.angle_beta   90.00
_cell.angle_gamma   90.00
#
_symmetry.space_group_name_H-M   'P 1'
#
loop_
_entity.id
_entity.type
_entity.pdbx_description
1 polymer ?
#
loop_
_entity_poly.entity_id
_entity_poly.type
_entity_poly.pdbx_seq_one_letter_code
_entity_poly.pdbx_strand_id
1 'polypeptide(L)'
;MVSTPALIAISSGFGVVVYFLATVDLRDMGSSLVLFMVHNVNLVFHEAGHWIFGVLRNETLTILGGSLNQVLIPSIVAVAFWRNRDPAGFAFGVFWMFENFVDVAVYMADARALELPLIGGQGEEAHDWRNLFMHWGLLSKDTVIAGYVRNIGWLGMVSAWVWLIWRWFANREETRA
;
A
#
# COMPACT_ATOMS: atom_id res chain seq x y z
N MET A 1 -1.32 -5.79 -24.63
CA MET A 1 -1.99 -7.11 -24.56
C MET A 1 -1.53 -7.80 -23.28
N VAL A 2 -2.42 -8.45 -22.53
CA VAL A 2 -2.03 -9.29 -21.37
C VAL A 2 -1.83 -10.71 -21.89
N SER A 3 -0.63 -11.27 -21.74
CA SER A 3 -0.38 -12.67 -22.11
C SER A 3 -0.90 -13.63 -21.04
N THR A 4 -1.24 -14.87 -21.41
CA THR A 4 -1.65 -15.89 -20.43
C THR A 4 -0.58 -16.15 -19.35
N PRO A 5 0.72 -16.29 -19.70
CA PRO A 5 1.76 -16.44 -18.67
C PRO A 5 1.83 -15.24 -17.72
N ALA A 6 1.72 -14.00 -18.23
CA ALA A 6 1.73 -12.81 -17.38
C ALA A 6 0.52 -12.77 -16.43
N LEU A 7 -0.68 -13.12 -16.92
CA LEU A 7 -1.87 -13.20 -16.08
C LEU A 7 -1.68 -14.21 -14.94
N ILE A 8 -1.20 -15.42 -15.24
CA ILE A 8 -1.00 -16.48 -14.24
C ILE A 8 0.03 -16.02 -13.21
N ALA A 9 1.19 -15.53 -13.64
CA ALA A 9 2.26 -15.11 -12.74
C ALA A 9 1.80 -14.00 -11.78
N ILE A 10 1.18 -12.94 -12.31
CA ILE A 10 0.73 -11.80 -11.51
C ILE A 10 -0.43 -12.20 -10.60
N SER A 11 -1.41 -12.97 -11.10
CA SER A 11 -2.54 -13.42 -10.28
C SER A 11 -2.09 -14.32 -9.13
N SER A 12 -1.11 -15.19 -9.35
CA SER A 12 -0.53 -16.00 -8.27
C SER A 12 0.14 -15.11 -7.22
N GLY A 13 0.90 -14.10 -7.63
CA GLY A 13 1.50 -13.12 -6.72
C GLY A 13 0.46 -12.36 -5.89
N PHE A 14 -0.57 -11.82 -6.56
CA PHE A 14 -1.69 -11.14 -5.89
C PHE A 14 -2.40 -12.07 -4.91
N GLY A 15 -2.65 -13.32 -5.31
CA GLY A 15 -3.29 -14.31 -4.45
C GLY A 15 -2.50 -14.64 -3.20
N VAL A 16 -1.18 -14.76 -3.31
CA VAL A 16 -0.29 -14.99 -2.16
C VAL A 16 -0.35 -13.79 -1.20
N VAL A 17 -0.23 -12.56 -1.70
CA VAL A 17 -0.29 -11.35 -0.87
C VAL A 17 -1.65 -11.22 -0.20
N VAL A 18 -2.75 -11.36 -0.96
CA VAL A 18 -4.13 -11.32 -0.43
C VAL A 18 -4.34 -12.38 0.64
N TYR A 19 -3.87 -13.61 0.40
CA TYR A 19 -4.00 -14.70 1.37
C TYR A 19 -3.33 -14.34 2.69
N PHE A 20 -2.08 -13.89 2.67
CA PHE A 20 -1.38 -13.52 3.89
C PHE A 20 -1.99 -12.29 4.56
N LEU A 21 -2.35 -11.25 3.80
CA LEU A 21 -3.01 -10.06 4.34
C LEU A 21 -4.34 -10.38 5.03
N ALA A 22 -5.04 -11.42 4.58
CA ALA A 22 -6.33 -11.84 5.14
C ALA A 22 -6.21 -12.81 6.34
N THR A 23 -5.05 -13.43 6.54
CA THR A 23 -4.89 -14.55 7.51
C THR A 23 -3.91 -14.25 8.63
N VAL A 24 -2.98 -13.34 8.42
CA VAL A 24 -1.96 -12.95 9.41
C VAL A 24 -2.42 -11.72 10.18
N ASP A 25 -2.06 -11.65 11.46
CA ASP A 25 -2.21 -10.41 12.21
C ASP A 25 -1.22 -9.37 11.65
N LEU A 26 -1.75 -8.32 11.04
CA LEU A 26 -0.96 -7.28 10.40
C LEU A 26 -0.16 -6.43 11.39
N ARG A 27 -0.38 -6.57 12.70
CA ARG A 27 0.49 -5.98 13.72
C ARG A 27 1.78 -6.76 13.91
N ASP A 28 1.78 -8.03 13.52
CA ASP A 28 2.93 -8.93 13.54
C ASP A 28 3.28 -9.42 12.13
N MET A 29 3.53 -8.48 11.22
CA MET A 29 3.95 -8.80 9.84
C MET A 29 5.24 -9.62 9.79
N GLY A 30 6.06 -9.57 10.84
CA GLY A 30 7.28 -10.37 10.97
C GLY A 30 7.03 -11.89 11.02
N SER A 31 5.83 -12.31 11.41
CA SER A 31 5.43 -13.73 11.44
C SER A 31 5.31 -14.36 10.04
N SER A 32 5.20 -13.56 8.98
CA SER A 32 5.16 -14.02 7.59
C SER A 32 6.30 -13.42 6.78
N LEU A 33 7.15 -14.28 6.21
CA LEU A 33 8.24 -13.83 5.33
C LEU A 33 7.73 -12.95 4.18
N VAL A 34 6.56 -13.29 3.62
CA VAL A 34 5.97 -12.53 2.51
C VAL A 34 5.59 -11.12 2.95
N LEU A 35 4.82 -11.00 4.03
CA LEU A 35 4.38 -9.68 4.52
C LEU A 35 5.57 -8.87 5.03
N PHE A 36 6.50 -9.50 5.75
CA PHE A 36 7.75 -8.87 6.14
C PHE A 36 8.48 -8.25 4.95
N MET A 37 8.65 -8.98 3.85
CA MET A 37 9.34 -8.46 2.67
C MET A 37 8.57 -7.32 2.00
N VAL A 38 7.26 -7.47 1.80
CA VAL A 38 6.42 -6.44 1.17
C VAL A 38 6.43 -5.16 2.01
N HIS A 39 6.21 -5.30 3.31
CA HIS A 39 6.24 -4.21 4.27
C HIS A 39 7.58 -3.48 4.27
N ASN A 40 8.71 -4.19 4.33
CA ASN A 40 10.03 -3.55 4.34
C ASN A 40 10.34 -2.77 3.04
N VAL A 41 9.82 -3.23 1.89
CA VAL A 41 9.93 -2.48 0.65
C VAL A 41 9.13 -1.18 0.73
N ASN A 42 7.89 -1.22 1.24
CA ASN A 42 7.07 -0.03 1.46
C ASN A 42 7.74 0.94 2.44
N LEU A 43 8.28 0.40 3.53
CA LEU A 43 8.94 1.13 4.60
C LEU A 43 10.15 1.93 4.10
N VAL A 44 10.96 1.39 3.19
CA VAL A 44 12.06 2.16 2.57
C VAL A 44 11.53 3.41 1.86
N PHE A 45 10.41 3.31 1.15
CA PHE A 45 9.80 4.48 0.50
C PHE A 45 9.13 5.41 1.51
N HIS A 46 8.57 4.87 2.60
CA HIS A 46 8.05 5.68 3.70
C HIS A 46 9.14 6.55 4.34
N GLU A 47 10.25 5.95 4.76
CA GLU A 47 11.35 6.71 5.38
C GLU A 47 11.95 7.74 4.42
N ALA A 48 12.10 7.40 3.14
CA ALA A 48 12.51 8.35 2.11
C ALA A 48 11.53 9.52 1.97
N GLY A 49 10.23 9.28 2.19
CA GLY A 49 9.18 10.29 2.15
C GLY A 49 9.37 11.39 3.18
N HIS A 50 9.67 11.05 4.43
CA HIS A 50 9.96 12.06 5.46
C HIS A 50 11.07 13.01 5.01
N TRP A 51 12.14 12.46 4.42
CA TRP A 51 13.25 13.27 3.92
C TRP A 51 12.84 14.15 2.74
N ILE A 52 12.17 13.58 1.73
CA ILE A 52 11.74 14.30 0.51
C ILE A 52 10.80 15.45 0.86
N PHE A 53 9.75 15.19 1.65
CA PHE A 53 8.77 16.20 2.01
C PHE A 53 9.28 17.16 3.10
N GLY A 54 10.26 16.73 3.91
CA GLY A 54 10.95 17.56 4.88
C GLY A 54 11.69 18.76 4.28
N VAL A 55 12.11 18.67 3.02
CA VAL A 55 12.71 19.80 2.28
C VAL A 55 11.77 21.02 2.23
N LEU A 56 10.46 20.80 2.27
CA LEU A 56 9.44 21.86 2.27
C LEU A 56 9.32 22.60 3.61
N ARG A 57 10.05 22.16 4.66
CA ARG A 57 10.08 22.76 6.01
C ARG A 57 8.71 22.93 6.66
N ASN A 58 7.78 22.03 6.34
CA ASN A 58 6.47 21.95 6.99
C ASN A 58 6.39 20.64 7.78
N GLU A 59 6.21 20.74 9.09
CA GLU A 59 6.26 19.59 10.00
C GLU A 59 5.16 18.56 9.68
N THR A 60 3.91 19.00 9.51
CA THR A 60 2.80 18.11 9.17
C THR A 60 3.06 17.37 7.86
N LEU A 61 3.57 18.05 6.83
CA LEU A 61 3.94 17.42 5.55
C LEU A 61 5.16 16.52 5.66
N THR A 62 6.08 16.80 6.57
CA THR A 62 7.24 15.95 6.82
C THR A 62 6.78 14.61 7.38
N ILE A 63 5.94 14.63 8.42
CA ILE A 63 5.38 13.43 9.05
C ILE A 63 4.46 12.69 8.06
N LEU A 64 3.51 13.39 7.45
CA LEU A 64 2.61 12.80 6.45
C LEU A 64 3.36 12.30 5.20
N GLY A 65 4.53 12.87 4.94
CA GLY A 65 5.38 12.59 3.79
C GLY A 65 5.78 11.13 3.66
N GLY A 66 5.94 10.41 4.78
CA GLY A 66 6.24 8.99 4.74
C GLY A 66 5.12 8.18 4.09
N SER A 67 3.92 8.26 4.66
CA SER A 67 2.74 7.57 4.12
C SER A 67 2.36 8.06 2.72
N LEU A 68 2.57 9.34 2.41
CA LEU A 68 2.36 9.86 1.05
C LEU A 68 3.32 9.26 0.04
N ASN A 69 4.61 9.18 0.37
CA ASN A 69 5.61 8.69 -0.58
C ASN A 69 5.46 7.20 -0.85
N GLN A 70 5.19 6.39 0.18
CA GLN A 70 4.98 4.95 -0.02
C GLN A 70 3.77 4.63 -0.91
N VAL A 71 2.73 5.51 -0.94
CA VAL A 71 1.62 5.42 -1.90
C VAL A 71 1.97 6.04 -3.27
N LEU A 72 2.74 7.12 -3.28
CA LEU A 72 3.10 7.86 -4.49
C LEU A 72 3.97 7.01 -5.43
N ILE A 73 4.95 6.28 -4.90
CA ILE A 73 5.85 5.44 -5.70
C ILE A 73 5.11 4.39 -6.54
N PRO A 74 4.27 3.50 -5.96
CA PRO A 74 3.50 2.55 -6.76
C PRO A 74 2.50 3.26 -7.70
N SER A 75 2.00 4.44 -7.34
CA SER A 75 1.19 5.27 -8.25
C SER A 75 1.98 5.70 -9.49
N ILE A 76 3.22 6.15 -9.32
CA ILE A 76 4.13 6.51 -10.42
C ILE A 76 4.43 5.27 -11.28
N VAL A 77 4.70 4.12 -10.65
CA VAL A 77 4.92 2.85 -11.35
C VAL A 77 3.70 2.47 -12.19
N ALA A 78 2.50 2.56 -11.64
CA ALA A 78 1.26 2.33 -12.37
C ALA A 78 1.16 3.26 -13.60
N VAL A 79 1.32 4.57 -13.40
CA VAL A 79 1.26 5.55 -14.50
C VAL A 79 2.33 5.30 -15.56
N ALA A 80 3.54 4.89 -15.18
CA ALA A 80 4.60 4.55 -16.12
C ALA A 80 4.22 3.36 -17.00
N PHE A 81 3.73 2.27 -16.41
CA PHE A 81 3.27 1.10 -17.17
C PHE A 81 2.04 1.40 -18.04
N TRP A 82 1.12 2.23 -17.55
CA TRP A 82 0.00 2.72 -18.35
C TRP A 82 0.48 3.44 -19.61
N ARG A 83 1.43 4.37 -19.47
CA ARG A 83 2.01 5.11 -20.61
C ARG A 83 2.73 4.19 -21.60
N ASN A 84 3.37 3.13 -21.09
CA ASN A 84 4.03 2.12 -21.90
C ASN A 84 3.06 1.10 -22.53
N ARG A 85 1.75 1.26 -22.34
CA ARG A 85 0.71 0.32 -22.80
C ARG A 85 0.91 -1.10 -22.28
N ASP A 86 1.46 -1.22 -21.07
CA ASP A 86 1.60 -2.47 -20.35
C ASP A 86 0.46 -2.62 -19.31
N PRO A 87 -0.65 -3.29 -19.67
CA PRO A 87 -1.77 -3.49 -18.75
C PRO A 87 -1.40 -4.37 -17.55
N ALA A 88 -0.46 -5.30 -17.70
CA ALA A 88 -0.06 -6.21 -16.64
C ALA A 88 0.73 -5.46 -15.56
N GLY A 89 1.73 -4.68 -15.98
CA GLY A 89 2.47 -3.79 -15.09
C GLY A 89 1.61 -2.68 -14.48
N PHE A 90 0.62 -2.16 -15.21
CA PHE A 90 -0.33 -1.19 -14.66
C PHE A 90 -1.14 -1.79 -13.51
N ALA A 91 -1.73 -2.97 -13.71
CA ALA A 91 -2.49 -3.65 -12.66
C ALA A 91 -1.61 -3.95 -11.43
N PHE A 92 -0.36 -4.35 -11.64
CA PHE A 92 0.61 -4.53 -10.57
C PHE A 92 0.85 -3.25 -9.76
N GLY A 93 1.11 -2.13 -10.42
CA GLY A 93 1.31 -0.85 -9.74
C GLY A 93 0.07 -0.39 -8.96
N VAL A 94 -1.13 -0.55 -9.54
CA VAL A 94 -2.39 -0.21 -8.85
C VAL A 94 -2.64 -1.11 -7.65
N PHE A 95 -2.40 -2.42 -7.78
CA PHE A 95 -2.52 -3.35 -6.67
C PHE A 95 -1.56 -2.97 -5.54
N TRP A 96 -0.29 -2.71 -5.85
CA TRP A 96 0.73 -2.32 -4.86
C TRP A 96 0.39 -0.97 -4.19
N MET A 97 -0.17 -0.02 -4.93
CA MET A 97 -0.66 1.25 -4.38
C MET A 97 -1.74 1.01 -3.32
N PHE A 98 -2.71 0.13 -3.58
CA PHE A 98 -3.77 -0.16 -2.63
C PHE A 98 -3.36 -1.10 -1.50
N GLU A 99 -2.36 -1.94 -1.72
CA GLU A 99 -1.70 -2.70 -0.66
C GLU A 99 -1.08 -1.74 0.39
N ASN A 100 -0.43 -0.66 -0.06
CA ASN A 100 0.07 0.39 0.83
C ASN A 100 -1.05 1.07 1.64
N PHE A 101 -2.30 1.12 1.17
CA PHE A 101 -3.40 1.65 1.99
C PHE A 101 -3.72 0.71 3.16
N VAL A 102 -3.63 -0.61 2.95
CA VAL A 102 -3.80 -1.58 4.03
C VAL A 102 -2.67 -1.45 5.04
N ASP A 103 -1.43 -1.30 4.56
CA ASP A 103 -0.24 -1.08 5.40
C ASP A 103 -0.36 0.21 6.23
N VAL A 104 -0.62 1.36 5.61
CA VAL A 104 -0.88 2.65 6.28
C VAL A 104 -1.98 2.53 7.34
N ALA A 105 -3.05 1.80 7.05
CA ALA A 105 -4.17 1.67 7.97
C ALA A 105 -3.78 0.95 9.28
N VAL A 106 -2.78 0.06 9.26
CA VAL A 106 -2.25 -0.58 10.48
C VAL A 106 -1.64 0.48 11.39
N TYR A 107 -0.79 1.36 10.85
CA TYR A 107 -0.20 2.48 11.59
C TYR A 107 -1.23 3.50 12.06
N MET A 108 -2.25 3.80 11.24
CA MET A 108 -3.37 4.62 11.67
C MET A 108 -4.09 4.02 12.88
N ALA A 109 -4.37 2.71 12.86
CA ALA A 109 -5.07 2.03 13.95
C ALA A 109 -4.23 1.93 15.23
N ASP A 110 -2.91 2.02 15.11
CA ASP A 110 -1.95 1.99 16.22
C ASP A 110 -1.77 3.36 16.90
N ALA A 111 -2.32 4.45 16.36
CA ALA A 111 -2.05 5.81 16.82
C ALA A 111 -2.29 6.07 18.33
N ARG A 112 -3.18 5.30 18.98
CA ARG A 112 -3.35 5.32 20.44
C ARG A 112 -2.70 4.13 21.16
N ALA A 113 -2.60 2.99 20.50
CA ALA A 113 -2.16 1.74 21.10
C ALA A 113 -0.63 1.69 21.26
N LEU A 114 0.10 2.22 20.26
CA LEU A 114 1.57 2.30 20.25
C LEU A 114 2.23 0.95 20.48
N GLU A 115 1.65 -0.09 19.89
CA GLU A 115 2.06 -1.48 20.00
C GLU A 115 3.06 -1.85 18.89
N LEU A 116 3.06 -1.11 17.76
CA LEU A 116 3.94 -1.42 16.63
C LEU A 116 5.39 -1.06 16.93
N PRO A 117 6.36 -1.95 16.63
CA PRO A 117 7.77 -1.65 16.79
C PRO A 117 8.22 -0.63 15.74
N LEU A 118 8.89 0.44 16.19
CA LEU A 118 9.47 1.46 15.30
C LEU A 118 10.90 1.11 14.87
N ILE A 119 11.30 1.61 13.69
CA ILE A 119 12.68 1.50 13.22
C ILE A 119 13.62 2.16 14.24
N GLY A 120 14.65 1.41 14.64
CA GLY A 120 15.69 1.92 15.53
C GLY A 120 15.26 2.05 17.00
N GLY A 121 14.08 1.56 17.38
CA GLY A 121 13.60 1.62 18.77
C GLY A 121 13.29 3.04 19.24
N GLN A 122 12.80 3.89 18.34
CA GLN A 122 12.40 5.27 18.64
C GLN A 122 11.21 5.31 19.62
N GLY A 123 11.05 6.44 20.34
CA GLY A 123 9.98 6.63 21.31
C GLY A 123 8.61 6.91 20.67
N GLU A 124 7.60 7.14 21.52
CA GLU A 124 6.21 7.38 21.08
C GLU A 124 6.09 8.56 20.10
N GLU A 125 6.99 9.53 20.19
CA GLU A 125 7.07 10.69 19.31
C GLU A 125 7.37 10.37 17.85
N ALA A 126 7.83 9.15 17.54
CA ALA A 126 8.09 8.71 16.18
C ALA A 126 6.91 7.94 15.54
N HIS A 127 5.78 7.78 16.24
CA HIS A 127 4.55 7.28 15.63
C HIS A 127 3.86 8.39 14.81
N ASP A 128 4.09 8.39 13.50
CA ASP A 128 3.56 9.41 12.59
C ASP A 128 2.07 9.69 12.76
N TRP A 129 1.26 8.63 12.72
CA TRP A 129 -0.20 8.76 12.74
C TRP A 129 -0.74 9.17 14.11
N ARG A 130 -0.02 8.88 15.21
CA ARG A 130 -0.31 9.49 16.52
C ARG A 130 -0.18 11.00 16.45
N ASN A 131 0.94 11.50 15.95
CA ASN A 131 1.23 12.93 15.88
C ASN A 131 0.26 13.65 14.93
N LEU A 132 -0.02 13.07 13.77
CA LEU A 132 -0.97 13.63 12.81
C LEU A 132 -2.39 13.69 13.38
N PHE A 133 -2.89 12.60 13.97
CA PHE A 133 -4.23 12.61 14.56
C PHE A 133 -4.32 13.47 15.81
N MET A 134 -3.26 13.58 16.61
CA MET A 134 -3.19 14.54 17.71
C MET A 134 -3.29 15.97 17.19
N HIS A 135 -2.48 16.32 16.19
CA HIS A 135 -2.47 17.64 15.58
C HIS A 135 -3.83 18.02 14.97
N TRP A 136 -4.53 17.05 14.36
CA TRP A 136 -5.86 17.28 13.78
C TRP A 136 -7.03 17.14 14.77
N GLY A 137 -6.78 16.78 16.03
CA GLY A 137 -7.83 16.52 17.01
C GLY A 137 -8.70 15.29 16.66
N LEU A 138 -8.15 14.32 15.93
CA LEU A 138 -8.81 13.13 15.43
C LEU A 138 -8.37 11.84 16.13
N LEU A 139 -7.53 11.92 17.17
CA LEU A 139 -6.93 10.75 17.82
C LEU A 139 -7.97 9.70 18.27
N SER A 140 -9.14 10.13 18.74
CA SER A 140 -10.22 9.20 19.15
C SER A 140 -10.88 8.43 18.00
N LYS A 141 -10.65 8.84 16.75
CA LYS A 141 -11.21 8.25 15.53
C LYS A 141 -10.20 7.40 14.74
N ASP A 142 -9.01 7.20 15.28
CA ASP A 142 -7.91 6.45 14.67
C ASP A 142 -8.33 5.13 14.01
N THR A 143 -9.01 4.23 14.74
CA THR A 143 -9.44 2.92 14.26
C THR A 143 -10.59 3.00 13.26
N VAL A 144 -11.45 4.02 13.37
CA VAL A 144 -12.54 4.26 12.42
C VAL A 144 -11.97 4.70 11.07
N ILE A 145 -11.06 5.67 11.09
CA ILE A 145 -10.38 6.16 9.88
C ILE A 145 -9.54 5.05 9.26
N ALA A 146 -8.75 4.33 10.08
CA ALA A 146 -8.00 3.16 9.66
C ALA A 146 -8.91 2.12 8.98
N GLY A 147 -10.09 1.85 9.53
CA GLY A 147 -11.08 0.94 8.96
C GLY A 147 -11.50 1.35 7.54
N TYR A 148 -11.77 2.64 7.31
CA TYR A 148 -12.10 3.15 5.97
C TYR A 148 -10.92 3.03 5.00
N VAL A 149 -9.72 3.43 5.41
CA VAL A 149 -8.52 3.37 4.56
C VAL A 149 -8.20 1.92 4.18
N ARG A 150 -8.27 1.00 5.15
CA ARG A 150 -8.12 -0.44 4.93
C ARG A 150 -9.15 -0.99 3.95
N ASN A 151 -10.41 -0.60 4.09
CA ASN A 151 -11.47 -1.05 3.18
C ASN A 151 -11.24 -0.54 1.75
N ILE A 152 -10.79 0.71 1.59
CA ILE A 152 -10.39 1.25 0.28
C ILE A 152 -9.23 0.44 -0.30
N GLY A 153 -8.22 0.10 0.51
CA GLY A 153 -7.11 -0.76 0.12
C GLY A 153 -7.58 -2.12 -0.41
N TRP A 154 -8.42 -2.82 0.35
CA TRP A 154 -8.98 -4.11 -0.08
C TRP A 154 -9.79 -4.00 -1.39
N LEU A 155 -10.71 -3.05 -1.47
CA LEU A 155 -11.54 -2.85 -2.67
C LEU A 155 -10.68 -2.51 -3.89
N GLY A 156 -9.65 -1.68 -3.71
CA GLY A 156 -8.75 -1.30 -4.79
C GLY A 156 -7.88 -2.45 -5.28
N MET A 157 -7.32 -3.26 -4.39
CA MET A 157 -6.57 -4.48 -4.76
C MET A 157 -7.44 -5.47 -5.54
N VAL A 158 -8.65 -5.75 -5.05
CA VAL A 158 -9.62 -6.63 -5.74
C VAL A 158 -9.99 -6.06 -7.10
N SER A 159 -10.25 -4.75 -7.18
CA SER A 159 -10.61 -4.07 -8.43
C SER A 159 -9.48 -4.15 -9.46
N ALA A 160 -8.22 -3.95 -9.05
CA ALA A 160 -7.06 -4.08 -9.92
C ALA A 160 -6.92 -5.50 -10.48
N TRP A 161 -7.14 -6.51 -9.64
CA TRP A 161 -7.07 -7.90 -10.03
C TRP A 161 -8.19 -8.31 -10.98
N VAL A 162 -9.44 -7.95 -10.65
CA VAL A 162 -10.61 -8.17 -11.52
C VAL A 162 -10.41 -7.49 -12.88
N TRP A 163 -9.91 -6.26 -12.89
CA TRP A 163 -9.62 -5.53 -14.11
C TRP A 163 -8.56 -6.21 -14.97
N LEU A 164 -7.49 -6.76 -14.38
CA LEU A 164 -6.46 -7.51 -15.09
C LEU A 164 -7.05 -8.75 -15.79
N ILE A 165 -7.88 -9.51 -15.07
CA ILE A 165 -8.57 -10.70 -15.60
C ILE A 165 -9.50 -10.30 -16.76
N TRP A 166 -10.33 -9.29 -16.55
CA TRP A 166 -11.22 -8.76 -17.58
C TRP A 166 -10.44 -8.31 -18.82
N ARG A 167 -9.35 -7.56 -18.65
CA ARG A 167 -8.53 -7.08 -19.77
C ARG A 167 -7.91 -8.23 -20.56
N TRP A 168 -7.53 -9.32 -19.90
CA TRP A 168 -7.05 -10.52 -20.58
C TRP A 168 -8.13 -11.18 -21.46
N PHE A 169 -9.36 -11.30 -20.96
CA PHE A 169 -10.48 -11.80 -21.77
C PHE A 169 -10.75 -10.90 -22.97
N ALA A 170 -10.82 -9.59 -22.78
CA ALA A 170 -11.07 -8.62 -23.85
C ALA A 170 -10.00 -8.69 -24.97
N ASN A 171 -8.72 -8.84 -24.62
CA ASN A 171 -7.65 -9.00 -25.62
C ASN A 171 -7.85 -10.23 -26.52
N ARG A 172 -8.45 -11.31 -26.01
CA ARG A 172 -8.68 -12.55 -26.77
C ARG A 172 -9.85 -12.44 -27.73
N GLU A 173 -10.89 -11.71 -27.36
CA GLU A 173 -12.01 -11.41 -28.24
C GLU A 173 -11.56 -10.55 -29.41
N GLU A 174 -10.77 -9.50 -29.15
CA GLU A 174 -10.16 -8.64 -30.16
C GLU A 174 -9.26 -9.42 -31.15
N THR A 175 -8.62 -10.50 -30.71
CA THR A 175 -7.73 -11.32 -31.57
C THR A 175 -8.50 -12.38 -32.38
N ARG A 176 -9.76 -12.68 -32.02
CA ARG A 176 -10.61 -13.69 -32.68
C ARG A 176 -11.55 -13.09 -33.73
N ALA A 177 -11.81 -11.78 -33.65
CA ALA A 177 -12.60 -11.01 -34.61
C ALA A 177 -11.74 -10.58 -35.81
#